data_AF-A0A949YYV4-F1
#
_entry.id   AF-A0A949YYV4-F1
#
_cell.length_a   1.000
_cell.length_b   1.000
_cell.length_c   1.000
_cell.angle_alpha   90.00
_cell.angle_beta   90.00
_cell.angle_gamma   90.00
#
_symmetry.space_group_name_H-M   'P 1'
#
loop_
_entity.id
_entity.type
_entity.pdbx_description
1 polymer ?
#
loop_
_entity_poly.entity_id
_entity_poly.type
_entity_poly.pdbx_seq_one_letter_code
_entity_poly.pdbx_strand_id
1 'polypeptide(L)'
;MALGGVRLHESAVKKRGPSSQRAAKAATRAGQTAVLWLALVGISTPSALARSWSYHYRPGTPRASPAASASEAAQSTPVPADQLSTARVLKRAIVSNLALFVQEQTSPSDKAYAALSENVVRKLSLFDQLGSPDALGVLASLSGYYLGARGTELYRCLVLRKGKALAAYLEQYLHNGNPECSQELGPTFTKPSSALDGYALCPSDQLQKAHLATLIAAIYSESACSDSEFAALSTGGQAPSAATR
;
A
#
# COMPACT_ATOMS: atom_id res chain seq x y z
N MET A 1 -66.51 -1.02 -47.71
CA MET A 1 -66.90 -2.27 -48.41
C MET A 1 -65.66 -2.82 -49.10
N ALA A 2 -65.32 -4.09 -48.82
CA ALA A 2 -64.38 -4.99 -49.52
C ALA A 2 -62.91 -4.53 -49.71
N LEU A 3 -61.90 -5.38 -49.83
CA LEU A 3 -61.47 -6.68 -49.27
C LEU A 3 -60.10 -6.96 -49.95
N GLY A 4 -59.19 -7.66 -49.27
CA GLY A 4 -57.97 -8.25 -49.86
C GLY A 4 -56.69 -7.54 -49.43
N GLY A 5 -55.71 -8.14 -48.77
CA GLY A 5 -55.42 -9.56 -48.54
C GLY A 5 -53.96 -9.79 -48.91
N VAL A 6 -53.08 -9.97 -47.92
CA VAL A 6 -51.77 -10.64 -48.12
C VAL A 6 -51.34 -11.32 -46.81
N ARG A 7 -51.26 -12.65 -46.83
CA ARG A 7 -50.46 -13.50 -45.95
C ARG A 7 -49.30 -14.07 -46.77
N LEU A 8 -48.07 -14.06 -46.25
CA LEU A 8 -46.99 -15.03 -46.52
C LEU A 8 -46.01 -14.94 -45.33
N HIS A 9 -46.18 -15.75 -44.27
CA HIS A 9 -45.45 -17.00 -43.96
C HIS A 9 -43.96 -17.07 -44.34
N GLU A 10 -43.12 -16.86 -43.33
CA GLU A 10 -42.27 -17.89 -42.70
C GLU A 10 -41.36 -18.73 -43.62
N SER A 11 -40.05 -18.51 -43.49
CA SER A 11 -39.01 -19.39 -44.04
C SER A 11 -37.92 -19.60 -43.00
N ALA A 12 -37.82 -20.82 -42.46
CA ALA A 12 -36.66 -21.27 -41.70
C ALA A 12 -36.36 -22.75 -42.00
N VAL A 13 -35.57 -22.91 -43.06
CA VAL A 13 -34.41 -23.80 -43.24
C VAL A 13 -34.41 -25.19 -42.58
N LYS A 14 -34.33 -26.18 -43.48
CA LYS A 14 -34.24 -27.62 -43.27
C LYS A 14 -32.79 -28.08 -43.04
N LYS A 15 -32.65 -28.99 -42.06
CA LYS A 15 -31.47 -29.71 -41.55
C LYS A 15 -30.53 -30.32 -42.62
N ARG A 16 -29.22 -30.35 -42.31
CA ARG A 16 -28.29 -31.47 -42.56
C ARG A 16 -27.27 -31.57 -41.41
N GLY A 17 -27.22 -32.70 -40.71
CA GLY A 17 -26.00 -33.18 -40.02
C GLY A 17 -25.25 -34.17 -40.94
N PRO A 18 -24.39 -35.09 -40.44
CA PRO A 18 -23.77 -35.20 -39.11
C PRO A 18 -22.25 -35.53 -39.18
N SER A 19 -21.50 -35.43 -38.06
CA SER A 19 -20.39 -36.37 -37.72
C SER A 19 -19.94 -36.11 -36.27
N SER A 20 -20.04 -37.13 -35.40
CA SER A 20 -18.91 -37.90 -34.83
C SER A 20 -18.27 -37.15 -33.63
N GLN A 21 -18.11 -37.66 -32.42
CA GLN A 21 -18.20 -38.98 -31.81
C GLN A 21 -18.25 -38.74 -30.29
N ARG A 22 -19.25 -39.27 -29.58
CA ARG A 22 -19.24 -39.35 -28.11
C ARG A 22 -18.94 -40.80 -27.72
N ALA A 23 -17.75 -41.00 -27.18
CA ALA A 23 -17.37 -42.10 -26.30
C ALA A 23 -17.02 -41.43 -24.95
N ALA A 24 -17.27 -41.96 -23.76
CA ALA A 24 -17.79 -43.24 -23.35
C ALA A 24 -18.41 -43.10 -21.95
N LYS A 25 -19.40 -43.97 -21.72
CA LYS A 25 -19.82 -44.63 -20.48
C LYS A 25 -19.30 -44.13 -19.12
N ALA A 26 -20.29 -43.88 -18.26
CA ALA A 26 -20.18 -43.92 -16.81
C ALA A 26 -19.64 -45.27 -16.30
N ALA A 27 -18.83 -45.22 -15.23
CA ALA A 27 -18.59 -46.33 -14.32
C ALA A 27 -18.39 -45.79 -12.90
N THR A 28 -19.43 -45.97 -12.10
CA THR A 28 -19.43 -45.98 -10.64
C THR A 28 -18.41 -47.00 -10.12
N ARG A 29 -17.59 -46.63 -9.12
CA ARG A 29 -17.11 -47.57 -8.10
C ARG A 29 -16.71 -46.84 -6.83
N ALA A 30 -17.39 -47.24 -5.77
CA ALA A 30 -17.02 -47.00 -4.38
C ALA A 30 -15.67 -47.65 -4.06
N GLY A 31 -14.91 -47.01 -3.18
CA GLY A 31 -13.66 -47.53 -2.63
C GLY A 31 -13.33 -46.79 -1.35
N GLN A 32 -13.79 -47.34 -0.23
CA GLN A 32 -13.30 -47.01 1.10
C GLN A 32 -11.83 -47.41 1.21
N THR A 33 -10.97 -46.50 1.64
CA THR A 33 -9.78 -46.83 2.44
C THR A 33 -9.52 -45.68 3.40
N ALA A 34 -9.94 -45.88 4.65
CA ALA A 34 -9.36 -45.21 5.79
C ALA A 34 -7.91 -45.69 5.93
N VAL A 35 -6.96 -44.76 5.99
CA VAL A 35 -5.60 -45.06 6.47
C VAL A 35 -5.28 -44.10 7.61
N LEU A 36 -5.48 -44.69 8.79
CA LEU A 36 -4.79 -44.57 10.05
C LEU A 36 -3.65 -43.55 10.20
N TRP A 37 -3.76 -42.83 11.31
CA TRP A 37 -2.78 -41.96 11.96
C TRP A 37 -1.43 -42.62 12.24
N LEU A 38 -0.36 -41.85 12.05
CA LEU A 38 0.88 -41.99 12.82
C LEU A 38 1.35 -40.60 13.26
N ALA A 39 1.21 -40.39 14.57
CA ALA A 39 1.80 -39.30 15.32
C ALA A 39 3.32 -39.41 15.31
N LEU A 40 4.03 -38.28 15.15
CA LEU A 40 5.34 -37.97 15.75
C LEU A 40 5.91 -36.70 15.10
N VAL A 41 5.64 -35.54 15.69
CA VAL A 41 6.70 -34.53 15.93
C VAL A 41 6.34 -33.82 17.23
N GLY A 42 7.07 -34.17 18.30
CA GLY A 42 7.09 -33.38 19.53
C GLY A 42 7.68 -32.01 19.21
N ILE A 43 6.83 -30.98 19.24
CA ILE A 43 7.30 -29.60 19.16
C ILE A 43 7.69 -29.19 20.57
N SER A 44 9.00 -29.10 20.75
CA SER A 44 9.66 -28.42 21.86
C SER A 44 9.07 -27.03 22.06
N THR A 45 8.40 -26.82 23.17
CA THR A 45 8.14 -25.48 23.70
C THR A 45 9.39 -24.95 24.38
N PRO A 46 9.91 -23.81 23.93
CA PRO A 46 10.42 -22.84 24.87
C PRO A 46 9.46 -21.65 24.89
N SER A 47 8.77 -21.54 26.02
CA SER A 47 8.13 -20.33 26.49
C SER A 47 9.13 -19.18 26.40
N ALA A 48 9.02 -18.36 25.35
CA ALA A 48 9.70 -17.07 25.31
C ALA A 48 9.00 -16.15 26.31
N LEU A 49 9.58 -16.11 27.50
CA LEU A 49 9.28 -15.21 28.59
C LEU A 49 9.10 -13.79 28.05
N ALA A 50 7.94 -13.21 28.34
CA ALA A 50 7.69 -11.79 28.26
C ALA A 50 8.82 -11.06 29.01
N ARG A 51 9.70 -10.39 28.27
CA ARG A 51 10.70 -9.49 28.86
C ARG A 51 9.96 -8.25 29.35
N SER A 52 9.60 -8.23 30.62
CA SER A 52 9.22 -7.01 31.34
C SER A 52 10.46 -6.12 31.42
N TRP A 53 10.43 -4.98 30.75
CA TRP A 53 11.48 -3.97 30.87
C TRP A 53 11.30 -3.25 32.21
N SER A 54 11.84 -3.82 33.28
CA SER A 54 11.95 -3.13 34.58
C SER A 54 13.19 -2.24 34.54
N TYR A 55 12.98 -0.95 34.31
CA TYR A 55 14.03 0.06 34.42
C TYR A 55 14.44 0.23 35.89
N HIS A 56 15.63 -0.27 36.26
CA HIS A 56 16.28 0.12 37.50
C HIS A 56 17.23 1.28 37.22
N TYR A 57 16.82 2.49 37.58
CA TYR A 57 17.66 3.69 37.57
C TYR A 57 18.55 3.70 38.83
N ARG A 58 19.87 3.69 38.65
CA ARG A 58 20.85 3.95 39.72
C ARG A 58 21.58 5.26 39.38
N PRO A 59 21.37 6.37 40.11
CA PRO A 59 22.14 7.58 39.91
C PRO A 59 23.52 7.43 40.58
N GLY A 60 24.58 7.39 39.76
CA GLY A 60 25.95 7.59 40.24
C GLY A 60 26.25 9.09 40.33
N THR A 61 26.64 9.57 41.50
CA THR A 61 27.11 10.94 41.71
C THR A 61 28.53 11.11 41.16
N PRO A 62 28.82 12.13 40.34
CA PRO A 62 30.19 12.39 39.89
C PRO A 62 31.00 13.11 40.98
N ARG A 63 32.16 12.54 41.33
CA ARG A 63 33.22 13.13 42.16
C ARG A 63 34.07 14.09 41.32
N ALA A 64 34.47 15.22 41.89
CA ALA A 64 35.18 16.31 41.22
C ALA A 64 36.70 16.08 41.02
N SER A 65 37.18 16.38 39.79
CA SER A 65 38.43 17.04 39.30
C SER A 65 39.85 16.56 39.71
N PRO A 66 40.98 16.92 39.01
CA PRO A 66 41.13 17.84 37.85
C PRO A 66 42.09 17.44 36.68
N ALA A 67 41.98 18.20 35.57
CA ALA A 67 42.96 18.67 34.55
C ALA A 67 43.91 17.71 33.78
N ALA A 68 43.69 17.60 32.45
CA ALA A 68 44.68 17.78 31.38
C ALA A 68 43.99 17.81 29.98
N SER A 69 44.60 18.54 29.04
CA SER A 69 44.00 19.15 27.84
C SER A 69 43.65 18.25 26.63
N ALA A 70 42.68 18.76 25.87
CA ALA A 70 42.49 18.73 24.40
C ALA A 70 42.31 17.38 23.68
N SER A 71 41.04 17.08 23.33
CA SER A 71 40.65 16.82 21.94
C SER A 71 39.14 17.00 21.81
N GLU A 72 38.71 17.85 20.88
CA GLU A 72 37.32 17.93 20.43
C GLU A 72 36.88 16.58 19.88
N ALA A 73 36.16 15.81 20.69
CA ALA A 73 35.29 14.76 20.22
C ALA A 73 33.86 15.24 20.49
N ALA A 74 33.15 15.55 19.41
CA ALA A 74 31.76 15.95 19.40
C ALA A 74 30.95 15.12 20.41
N GLN A 75 30.55 15.77 21.50
CA GLN A 75 29.54 15.24 22.39
C GLN A 75 28.28 15.06 21.56
N SER A 76 28.02 13.81 21.18
CA SER A 76 26.75 13.40 20.62
C SER A 76 25.72 13.56 21.72
N THR A 77 25.08 14.73 21.76
CA THR A 77 23.93 14.99 22.60
C THR A 77 22.91 13.88 22.35
N PRO A 78 22.42 13.18 23.38
CA PRO A 78 21.34 12.23 23.20
C PRO A 78 20.11 13.04 22.77
N VAL A 79 19.71 12.90 21.51
CA VAL A 79 18.50 13.53 20.96
C VAL A 79 17.31 13.04 21.79
N PRO A 80 16.53 13.93 22.44
CA PRO A 80 15.34 13.52 23.17
C PRO A 80 14.37 12.80 22.22
N ALA A 81 13.69 11.77 22.73
CA ALA A 81 12.72 10.95 21.99
C ALA A 81 11.46 11.71 21.49
N ASP A 82 11.42 13.04 21.65
CA ASP A 82 10.28 13.91 21.34
C ASP A 82 10.35 14.61 19.97
N GLN A 83 11.26 14.19 19.10
CA GLN A 83 11.38 14.71 17.73
C GLN A 83 11.06 13.63 16.68
N LEU A 84 9.77 13.31 16.51
CA LEU A 84 9.33 12.62 15.30
C LEU A 84 9.57 13.56 14.12
N SER A 85 10.43 13.17 13.17
CA SER A 85 10.63 13.93 11.94
C SER A 85 9.29 14.17 11.24
N THR A 86 9.07 15.37 10.68
CA THR A 86 7.80 15.76 10.03
C THR A 86 7.29 14.68 9.06
N ALA A 87 8.20 14.04 8.31
CA ALA A 87 7.89 12.94 7.41
C ALA A 87 7.22 11.75 8.14
N ARG A 88 7.76 11.31 9.29
CA ARG A 88 7.19 10.22 10.09
C ARG A 88 5.81 10.58 10.63
N VAL A 89 5.61 11.82 11.05
CA VAL A 89 4.29 12.32 11.50
C VAL A 89 3.27 12.28 10.36
N LEU A 90 3.66 12.74 9.16
CA LEU A 90 2.80 12.71 7.98
C LEU A 90 2.41 11.28 7.59
N LYS A 91 3.39 10.38 7.50
CA LYS A 91 3.16 8.96 7.22
C LYS A 91 2.20 8.35 8.25
N ARG A 92 2.48 8.52 9.55
CA ARG A 92 1.61 7.99 10.61
C ARG A 92 0.18 8.49 10.46
N ALA A 93 0.00 9.78 10.19
CA ALA A 93 -1.32 10.35 9.98
C ALA A 93 -2.03 9.78 8.73
N ILE A 94 -1.32 9.54 7.63
CA ILE A 94 -1.88 8.90 6.43
C ILE A 94 -2.32 7.46 6.76
N VAL A 95 -1.40 6.67 7.29
CA VAL A 95 -1.60 5.24 7.57
C VAL A 95 -2.71 5.04 8.60
N SER A 96 -2.73 5.80 9.69
CA SER A 96 -3.78 5.71 10.70
C SER A 96 -5.15 6.09 10.15
N ASN A 97 -5.27 7.14 9.33
CA ASN A 97 -6.55 7.53 8.73
C ASN A 97 -7.08 6.44 7.78
N LEU A 98 -6.21 5.86 6.94
CA LEU A 98 -6.58 4.76 6.05
C LEU A 98 -7.02 3.53 6.84
N ALA A 99 -6.26 3.16 7.87
CA ALA A 99 -6.56 2.01 8.71
C ALA A 99 -7.92 2.16 9.42
N LEU A 100 -8.17 3.32 10.05
CA LEU A 100 -9.46 3.61 10.68
C LEU A 100 -10.61 3.57 9.66
N PHE A 101 -10.41 4.18 8.49
CA PHE A 101 -11.43 4.18 7.44
C PHE A 101 -11.80 2.76 6.99
N VAL A 102 -10.81 1.88 6.81
CA VAL A 102 -11.03 0.47 6.46
C VAL A 102 -11.74 -0.29 7.57
N GLN A 103 -11.44 -0.01 8.84
CA GLN A 103 -12.05 -0.70 9.98
C GLN A 103 -13.51 -0.27 10.23
N GLU A 104 -13.80 1.02 10.11
CA GLU A 104 -15.10 1.59 10.49
C GLU A 104 -16.15 1.44 9.39
N GLN A 105 -15.74 1.34 8.12
CA GLN A 105 -16.65 1.43 6.98
C GLN A 105 -16.87 0.06 6.31
N THR A 106 -18.06 -0.51 6.47
CA THR A 106 -18.49 -1.66 5.64
C THR A 106 -19.01 -1.20 4.27
N SER A 107 -19.52 0.02 4.18
CA SER A 107 -19.96 0.66 2.93
C SER A 107 -19.81 2.18 3.06
N PRO A 108 -18.69 2.78 2.61
CA PRO A 108 -18.54 4.23 2.70
C PRO A 108 -19.53 4.95 1.80
N SER A 109 -19.97 6.14 2.24
CA SER A 109 -20.61 7.08 1.31
C SER A 109 -19.55 7.72 0.41
N ASP A 110 -19.93 8.09 -0.81
CA ASP A 110 -19.05 8.79 -1.76
C ASP A 110 -18.43 10.06 -1.13
N LYS A 111 -19.22 10.78 -0.32
CA LYS A 111 -18.76 11.96 0.40
C LYS A 111 -17.67 11.65 1.43
N ALA A 112 -17.81 10.55 2.17
CA ALA A 112 -16.80 10.12 3.15
C ALA A 112 -15.51 9.67 2.47
N TYR A 113 -15.63 8.92 1.37
CA TYR A 113 -14.48 8.52 0.56
C TYR A 113 -13.75 9.71 -0.05
N ALA A 114 -14.48 10.68 -0.62
CA ALA A 114 -13.91 11.91 -1.15
C ALA A 114 -13.15 12.70 -0.08
N ALA A 115 -13.73 12.87 1.12
CA ALA A 115 -13.08 13.58 2.23
C ALA A 115 -11.81 12.86 2.73
N LEU A 116 -11.82 11.53 2.80
CA LEU A 116 -10.62 10.75 3.11
C LEU A 116 -9.55 10.96 2.03
N SER A 117 -9.94 10.81 0.76
CA SER A 117 -9.03 10.98 -0.38
C SER A 117 -8.38 12.35 -0.37
N GLU A 118 -9.14 13.43 -0.13
CA GLU A 118 -8.60 14.79 -0.01
C GLU A 118 -7.61 14.91 1.15
N ASN A 119 -7.92 14.30 2.30
CA ASN A 119 -7.04 14.35 3.46
C ASN A 119 -5.71 13.63 3.20
N VAL A 120 -5.75 12.45 2.58
CA VAL A 120 -4.56 11.69 2.19
C VAL A 120 -3.73 12.47 1.17
N VAL A 121 -4.35 12.99 0.11
CA VAL A 121 -3.71 13.81 -0.94
C VAL A 121 -3.04 15.04 -0.32
N ARG A 122 -3.73 15.78 0.55
CA ARG A 122 -3.16 16.96 1.24
C ARG A 122 -1.96 16.61 2.10
N LYS A 123 -1.95 15.45 2.77
CA LYS A 123 -0.80 15.05 3.59
C LYS A 123 0.37 14.57 2.73
N LEU A 124 0.09 13.86 1.63
CA LEU A 124 1.10 13.44 0.67
C LEU A 124 1.79 14.63 0.01
N SER A 125 1.04 15.67 -0.38
CA SER A 125 1.62 16.84 -1.05
C SER A 125 2.68 17.56 -0.21
N LEU A 126 2.59 17.48 1.12
CA LEU A 126 3.58 18.06 2.03
C LEU A 126 4.96 17.39 1.93
N PHE A 127 5.06 16.17 1.39
CA PHE A 127 6.35 15.53 1.12
C PHE A 127 7.13 16.19 -0.03
N ASP A 128 6.49 17.02 -0.88
CA ASP A 128 7.19 17.68 -2.00
C ASP A 128 8.33 18.59 -1.50
N GLN A 129 8.14 19.24 -0.35
CA GLN A 129 9.13 20.13 0.26
C GLN A 129 10.19 19.39 1.09
N LEU A 130 10.02 18.07 1.32
CA LEU A 130 10.92 17.28 2.15
C LEU A 130 11.95 16.55 1.29
N GLY A 131 13.24 16.87 1.47
CA GLY A 131 14.34 16.29 0.68
C GLY A 131 15.44 15.61 1.51
N SER A 132 15.31 15.56 2.85
CA SER A 132 16.31 14.91 3.69
C SER A 132 16.31 13.39 3.46
N PRO A 133 17.44 12.69 3.67
CA PRO A 133 17.51 11.24 3.52
C PRO A 133 16.45 10.48 4.34
N ASP A 134 16.21 10.90 5.59
CA ASP A 134 15.14 10.34 6.44
C ASP A 134 13.76 10.53 5.81
N ALA A 135 13.46 11.73 5.29
CA ALA A 135 12.17 11.99 4.65
C ALA A 135 11.97 11.19 3.35
N LEU A 136 13.04 11.01 2.56
CA LEU A 136 13.01 10.16 1.37
C LEU A 136 12.77 8.70 1.74
N GLY A 137 13.45 8.18 2.77
CA GLY A 137 13.20 6.82 3.26
C GLY A 137 11.76 6.62 3.74
N VAL A 138 11.21 7.60 4.46
CA VAL A 138 9.81 7.59 4.89
C VAL A 138 8.85 7.65 3.70
N LEU A 139 9.10 8.52 2.72
CA LEU A 139 8.28 8.57 1.51
C LEU A 139 8.33 7.24 0.75
N ALA A 140 9.52 6.65 0.57
CA ALA A 140 9.67 5.36 -0.09
C ALA A 140 8.92 4.24 0.64
N SER A 141 8.88 4.27 1.99
CA SER A 141 8.15 3.27 2.78
C SER A 141 6.63 3.27 2.54
N LEU A 142 6.05 4.39 2.07
CA LEU A 142 4.63 4.46 1.73
C LEU A 142 4.23 3.56 0.55
N SER A 143 5.20 3.07 -0.24
CA SER A 143 4.98 2.00 -1.23
C SER A 143 4.42 0.70 -0.63
N GLY A 144 4.51 0.57 0.70
CA GLY A 144 3.93 -0.51 1.50
C GLY A 144 2.41 -0.53 1.55
N TYR A 145 1.76 0.58 1.20
CA TYR A 145 0.35 0.82 1.46
C TYR A 145 -0.38 1.18 0.18
N TYR A 146 -1.64 0.78 0.07
CA TYR A 146 -2.55 1.35 -0.91
C TYR A 146 -3.08 2.69 -0.42
N LEU A 147 -2.74 3.78 -1.12
CA LEU A 147 -3.04 5.15 -0.71
C LEU A 147 -4.40 5.67 -1.26
N GLY A 148 -5.21 4.78 -1.82
CA GLY A 148 -6.37 5.13 -2.65
C GLY A 148 -5.95 5.57 -4.05
N ALA A 149 -6.90 5.65 -4.99
CA ALA A 149 -6.61 5.95 -6.39
C ALA A 149 -5.86 7.28 -6.57
N ARG A 150 -6.44 8.39 -6.08
CA ARG A 150 -5.81 9.71 -6.15
C ARG A 150 -4.51 9.82 -5.36
N GLY A 151 -4.45 9.20 -4.18
CA GLY A 151 -3.23 9.20 -3.37
C GLY A 151 -2.08 8.47 -4.07
N THR A 152 -2.37 7.37 -4.77
CA THR A 152 -1.39 6.60 -5.55
C THR A 152 -0.86 7.39 -6.75
N GLU A 153 -1.71 8.16 -7.44
CA GLU A 153 -1.29 9.05 -8.53
C GLU A 153 -0.37 10.16 -8.03
N LEU A 154 -0.75 10.84 -6.94
CA LEU A 154 0.10 11.88 -6.34
C LEU A 154 1.42 11.30 -5.82
N TYR A 155 1.39 10.11 -5.21
CA TYR A 155 2.58 9.41 -4.76
C TYR A 155 3.53 9.13 -5.94
N ARG A 156 3.00 8.61 -7.06
CA ARG A 156 3.80 8.42 -8.29
C ARG A 156 4.41 9.73 -8.76
N CYS A 157 3.64 10.82 -8.79
CA CYS A 157 4.15 12.14 -9.18
C CYS A 157 5.30 12.61 -8.25
N LEU A 158 5.15 12.47 -6.93
CA LEU A 158 6.19 12.76 -5.94
C LEU A 158 7.45 11.93 -6.19
N VAL A 159 7.29 10.63 -6.42
CA VAL A 159 8.41 9.71 -6.72
C VAL A 159 9.20 10.20 -7.94
N LEU A 160 8.52 10.60 -9.02
CA LEU A 160 9.17 11.15 -10.21
C LEU A 160 9.89 12.47 -9.93
N ARG A 161 9.28 13.37 -9.14
CA ARG A 161 9.90 14.66 -8.75
C ARG A 161 11.14 14.47 -7.88
N LYS A 162 11.16 13.47 -6.99
CA LYS A 162 12.37 13.13 -6.22
C LYS A 162 13.41 12.39 -7.06
N GLY A 163 12.97 11.68 -8.11
CA GLY A 163 13.81 11.03 -9.10
C GLY A 163 14.84 10.08 -8.48
N LYS A 164 16.08 10.17 -8.95
CA LYS A 164 17.19 9.27 -8.56
C LYS A 164 17.49 9.29 -7.05
N ALA A 165 17.16 10.38 -6.34
CA ALA A 165 17.36 10.45 -4.89
C ALA A 165 16.48 9.44 -4.11
N LEU A 166 15.31 9.09 -4.66
CA LEU A 166 14.40 8.12 -4.06
C LEU A 166 14.62 6.69 -4.58
N ALA A 167 15.19 6.54 -5.78
CA ALA A 167 15.34 5.27 -6.47
C ALA A 167 16.03 4.19 -5.61
N ALA A 168 17.13 4.53 -4.94
CA ALA A 168 17.87 3.59 -4.09
C ALA A 168 16.99 2.99 -2.96
N TYR A 169 16.11 3.78 -2.36
CA TYR A 169 15.18 3.29 -1.33
C TYR A 169 14.12 2.37 -1.93
N LEU A 170 13.59 2.71 -3.12
CA LEU A 170 12.61 1.88 -3.81
C LEU A 170 13.21 0.55 -4.26
N GLU A 171 14.45 0.53 -4.75
CA GLU A 171 15.18 -0.68 -5.11
C GLU A 171 15.38 -1.60 -3.89
N GLN A 172 15.73 -1.03 -2.75
CA GLN A 172 15.84 -1.79 -1.51
C GLN A 172 14.52 -2.52 -1.18
N TYR A 173 13.37 -1.84 -1.33
CA TYR A 173 12.06 -2.45 -1.14
C TYR A 173 11.67 -3.43 -2.24
N LEU A 174 12.10 -3.22 -3.48
CA LEU A 174 11.85 -4.15 -4.59
C LEU A 174 12.53 -5.50 -4.32
N HIS A 175 13.78 -5.47 -3.86
CA HIS A 175 14.58 -6.67 -3.63
C HIS A 175 14.23 -7.37 -2.31
N ASN A 176 14.06 -6.61 -1.23
CA ASN A 176 13.86 -7.16 0.11
C ASN A 176 12.38 -7.28 0.51
N GLY A 177 11.48 -6.70 -0.28
CA GLY A 177 10.09 -6.48 0.10
C GLY A 177 9.92 -5.28 1.03
N ASN A 178 8.69 -4.79 1.14
CA ASN A 178 8.29 -3.79 2.12
C ASN A 178 7.16 -4.37 2.99
N PRO A 179 7.51 -5.08 4.08
CA PRO A 179 6.53 -5.76 4.94
C PRO A 179 5.80 -4.80 5.88
N GLU A 180 6.12 -3.50 5.83
CA GLU A 180 5.80 -2.54 6.86
C GLU A 180 4.29 -2.44 7.14
N CYS A 181 3.46 -2.41 6.11
CA CYS A 181 2.00 -2.36 6.30
C CYS A 181 1.49 -3.54 7.13
N SER A 182 1.94 -4.76 6.80
CA SER A 182 1.53 -5.96 7.53
C SER A 182 2.10 -6.03 8.95
N GLN A 183 3.28 -5.45 9.18
CA GLN A 183 3.92 -5.39 10.50
C GLN A 183 3.27 -4.33 11.41
N GLU A 184 2.94 -3.16 10.87
CA GLU A 184 2.35 -2.05 11.62
C GLU A 184 0.85 -2.23 11.87
N LEU A 185 0.11 -2.72 10.87
CA LEU A 185 -1.35 -2.81 10.93
C LEU A 185 -1.87 -4.22 11.19
N GLY A 186 -1.08 -5.25 10.89
CA GLY A 186 -1.45 -6.65 11.04
C GLY A 186 -2.13 -7.27 9.80
N PRO A 187 -2.34 -8.59 9.82
CA PRO A 187 -2.77 -9.36 8.65
C PRO A 187 -4.23 -9.11 8.24
N THR A 188 -5.04 -8.48 9.07
CA THR A 188 -6.45 -8.18 8.74
C THR A 188 -6.59 -7.19 7.58
N PHE A 189 -5.58 -6.36 7.35
CA PHE A 189 -5.57 -5.33 6.31
C PHE A 189 -5.08 -5.81 4.94
N THR A 190 -4.72 -7.09 4.80
CA THR A 190 -4.37 -7.71 3.51
C THR A 190 -5.60 -8.16 2.72
N LYS A 191 -6.78 -8.13 3.34
CA LYS A 191 -8.04 -8.47 2.68
C LYS A 191 -8.60 -7.26 1.92
N PRO A 192 -9.16 -7.47 0.72
CA PRO A 192 -9.97 -6.46 0.03
C PRO A 192 -11.02 -5.81 0.94
N SER A 193 -11.14 -4.49 0.87
CA SER A 193 -12.19 -3.74 1.56
C SER A 193 -13.05 -2.98 0.56
N SER A 194 -14.37 -3.04 0.72
CA SER A 194 -15.31 -2.18 0.01
C SER A 194 -15.05 -0.69 0.30
N ALA A 195 -14.44 -0.37 1.45
CA ALA A 195 -14.04 0.99 1.77
C ALA A 195 -12.98 1.55 0.81
N LEU A 196 -12.19 0.68 0.20
CA LEU A 196 -11.12 1.02 -0.73
C LEU A 196 -11.42 0.47 -2.12
N ASP A 197 -12.67 0.48 -2.56
CA ASP A 197 -13.10 0.03 -3.90
C ASP A 197 -12.70 -1.43 -4.21
N GLY A 198 -12.64 -2.28 -3.19
CA GLY A 198 -12.24 -3.69 -3.34
C GLY A 198 -10.73 -3.92 -3.32
N TYR A 199 -9.92 -2.90 -3.03
CA TYR A 199 -8.49 -3.06 -2.83
C TYR A 199 -8.16 -3.39 -1.37
N ALA A 200 -7.07 -4.12 -1.16
CA ALA A 200 -6.49 -4.33 0.16
C ALA A 200 -5.61 -3.12 0.55
N LEU A 201 -5.64 -2.70 1.81
CA LEU A 201 -4.77 -1.62 2.30
C LEU A 201 -3.30 -2.04 2.30
N CYS A 202 -3.01 -3.27 2.70
CA CYS A 202 -1.69 -3.88 2.58
C CYS A 202 -1.67 -4.73 1.30
N PRO A 203 -1.03 -4.27 0.21
CA PRO A 203 -0.97 -5.02 -1.04
C PRO A 203 -0.19 -6.32 -0.86
N SER A 204 -0.47 -7.31 -1.70
CA SER A 204 0.38 -8.51 -1.79
C SER A 204 1.80 -8.16 -2.27
N ASP A 205 2.78 -8.97 -1.90
CA ASP A 205 4.18 -8.82 -2.34
C ASP A 205 4.31 -8.72 -3.86
N GLN A 206 3.51 -9.49 -4.61
CA GLN A 206 3.55 -9.47 -6.07
C GLN A 206 3.07 -8.12 -6.64
N LEU A 207 1.96 -7.59 -6.11
CA LEU A 207 1.45 -6.28 -6.52
C LEU A 207 2.43 -5.16 -6.15
N GLN A 208 3.01 -5.23 -4.95
CA GLN A 208 3.99 -4.27 -4.49
C GLN A 208 5.25 -4.28 -5.37
N LYS A 209 5.80 -5.46 -5.68
CA LYS A 209 6.96 -5.58 -6.56
C LYS A 209 6.69 -5.05 -7.97
N ALA A 210 5.53 -5.36 -8.55
CA ALA A 210 5.14 -4.85 -9.86
C ALA A 210 5.02 -3.32 -9.87
N HIS A 211 4.41 -2.75 -8.81
CA HIS A 211 4.29 -1.31 -8.65
C HIS A 211 5.66 -0.63 -8.50
N LEU A 212 6.52 -1.15 -7.62
CA LEU A 212 7.88 -0.64 -7.41
C LEU A 212 8.71 -0.70 -8.69
N ALA A 213 8.69 -1.81 -9.43
CA ALA A 213 9.40 -1.95 -10.70
C ALA A 213 8.94 -0.90 -11.72
N THR A 214 7.64 -0.62 -11.78
CA THR A 214 7.08 0.42 -12.65
C THR A 214 7.56 1.82 -12.27
N LEU A 215 7.58 2.14 -10.97
CA LEU A 215 8.06 3.43 -10.48
C LEU A 215 9.56 3.63 -10.77
N ILE A 216 10.38 2.61 -10.48
CA ILE A 216 11.82 2.64 -10.71
C ILE A 216 12.13 2.79 -12.20
N ALA A 217 11.45 2.02 -13.06
CA ALA A 217 11.60 2.16 -14.51
C ALA A 217 11.26 3.58 -14.99
N ALA A 218 10.19 4.17 -14.47
CA ALA A 218 9.78 5.54 -14.83
C ALA A 218 10.82 6.60 -14.41
N ILE A 219 11.46 6.44 -13.24
CA ILE A 219 12.58 7.30 -12.82
C ILE A 219 13.74 7.16 -13.80
N TYR A 220 14.11 5.94 -14.19
CA TYR A 220 15.24 5.70 -15.07
C TYR A 220 15.00 6.08 -16.53
N SER A 221 13.74 6.08 -16.98
CA SER A 221 13.35 6.64 -18.29
C SER A 221 13.23 8.16 -18.28
N GLU A 222 13.64 8.82 -17.20
CA GLU A 222 13.57 10.28 -17.03
C GLU A 222 12.15 10.84 -17.21
N SER A 223 11.13 10.03 -16.87
CA SER A 223 9.77 10.53 -16.78
C SER A 223 9.70 11.57 -15.68
N ALA A 224 9.02 12.68 -15.97
CA ALA A 224 8.85 13.78 -15.04
C ALA A 224 7.38 13.93 -14.64
N CYS A 225 7.16 14.53 -13.48
CA CYS A 225 5.88 15.10 -13.12
C CYS A 225 6.06 16.61 -12.95
N SER A 226 5.43 17.38 -13.83
CA SER A 226 5.49 18.83 -13.87
C SER A 226 4.82 19.48 -12.65
N ASP A 227 5.13 20.75 -12.39
CA ASP A 227 4.48 21.52 -11.31
C ASP A 227 2.96 21.64 -11.52
N SER A 228 2.51 21.77 -12.77
CA SER A 228 1.09 21.84 -13.10
C SER A 228 0.37 20.51 -12.87
N GLU A 229 0.98 19.38 -13.23
CA GLU A 229 0.44 18.05 -12.93
C GLU A 229 0.37 17.81 -11.42
N PHE A 230 1.45 18.14 -10.69
CA PHE A 230 1.47 18.04 -9.23
C PHE A 230 0.39 18.92 -8.58
N ALA A 231 0.25 20.16 -9.04
CA ALA A 231 -0.79 21.08 -8.56
C ALA A 231 -2.20 20.52 -8.83
N ALA A 232 -2.46 20.02 -10.04
CA ALA A 232 -3.76 19.46 -10.39
C ALA A 232 -4.14 18.25 -9.53
N LEU A 233 -3.19 17.36 -9.26
CA LEU A 233 -3.39 16.18 -8.42
C LEU A 233 -3.62 16.57 -6.94
N SER A 234 -2.90 17.57 -6.45
CA SER A 234 -2.96 18.03 -5.06
C SER A 234 -4.20 18.85 -4.72
N THR A 235 -4.77 19.61 -5.68
CA THR A 235 -5.98 20.41 -5.46
C THR A 235 -7.27 19.72 -5.91
N GLY A 236 -7.18 18.57 -6.58
CA GLY A 236 -8.37 17.82 -7.03
C GLY A 236 -9.07 18.39 -8.24
N GLY A 237 -8.32 18.94 -9.19
CA GLY A 237 -8.87 19.39 -10.46
C GLY A 237 -9.70 20.68 -10.38
N GLN A 238 -9.62 21.45 -9.29
CA GLN A 238 -10.00 22.86 -9.34
C GLN A 238 -8.88 23.63 -10.04
N ALA A 239 -9.06 23.83 -11.35
CA ALA A 239 -8.29 24.81 -12.09
C ALA A 239 -8.36 26.16 -11.34
N PRO A 240 -7.27 26.95 -11.29
CA PRO A 240 -7.34 28.30 -10.74
C PRO A 240 -8.40 29.07 -11.53
N SER A 241 -9.49 29.43 -10.88
CA SER A 241 -10.45 30.38 -11.41
C SER A 241 -9.67 31.64 -11.73
N ALA A 242 -9.44 31.89 -13.02
CA ALA A 242 -8.85 33.12 -13.48
C ALA A 242 -9.70 34.27 -12.92
N ALA A 243 -9.18 34.97 -11.92
CA ALA A 243 -9.74 36.24 -11.48
C ALA A 243 -9.51 37.22 -12.63
N THR A 244 -10.56 37.42 -13.41
CA THR A 244 -10.67 38.50 -14.38
C THR A 244 -10.40 39.82 -13.67
N ARG A 245 -9.56 40.64 -14.30
CA ARG A 245 -9.11 41.98 -13.87
C ARG A 245 -10.25 42.91 -13.45
#